data_AF-A0A0D1KRR0-F1
#
_entry.id   AF-A0A0D1KRR0-F1
#
_cell.length_a   1.000
_cell.length_b   1.000
_cell.length_c   1.000
_cell.angle_alpha   90.00
_cell.angle_beta   90.00
_cell.angle_gamma   90.00
#
_symmetry.space_group_name_H-M   'P 1'
#
loop_
_entity.id
_entity.type
_entity.pdbx_description
1 polymer ?
#
loop_
_entity_poly.entity_id
_entity_poly.type
_entity_poly.pdbx_seq_one_letter_code
_entity_poly.pdbx_strand_id
1 'polypeptide(L)'
;MNASFSNRSKLAAAYGIANYSGTQAQNLALLEKIKTGTPVTKSNTSNSKLTTSTSKSSSSSSSKTTTYKVKSGDTLSEIAVKYKTSVSKLVSLNKLKNPNKLYIGQKLKVPVKASIAKKAVSKTYYTVKKGDSVSKIAVKYKTTVSKIKSLNKLKNPNRIYVG
;
A
#
# COMPACT_ATOMS: atom_id res chain seq x y z
N MET A 1 7.13 15.99 26.17
CA MET A 1 6.71 14.57 26.16
C MET A 1 7.15 13.94 24.83
N ASN A 2 8.06 12.98 24.88
CA ASN A 2 8.91 12.55 23.76
C ASN A 2 8.15 11.67 22.74
N ALA A 3 8.09 12.11 21.47
CA ALA A 3 7.40 11.42 20.36
C ALA A 3 7.81 9.95 20.18
N SER A 4 9.00 9.57 20.68
CA SER A 4 9.51 8.20 20.64
C SER A 4 8.73 7.21 21.50
N PHE A 5 8.11 7.64 22.61
CA PHE A 5 7.35 6.76 23.51
C PHE A 5 5.99 6.38 22.91
N SER A 6 5.25 7.37 22.40
CA SER A 6 3.93 7.16 21.79
C SER A 6 3.97 6.21 20.60
N ASN A 7 5.05 6.26 19.81
CA ASN A 7 5.24 5.36 18.68
C ASN A 7 5.50 3.92 19.13
N ARG A 8 6.33 3.73 20.17
CA ARG A 8 6.62 2.40 20.71
C ARG A 8 5.42 1.78 21.43
N SER A 9 4.63 2.57 22.16
CA SER A 9 3.40 2.11 22.83
C SER A 9 2.36 1.61 21.83
N LYS A 10 2.14 2.33 20.72
CA LYS A 10 1.26 1.88 19.63
C LYS A 10 1.73 0.56 19.01
N LEU A 11 3.03 0.42 18.81
CA LEU A 11 3.62 -0.79 18.27
C LEU A 11 3.48 -1.96 19.24
N ALA A 12 3.76 -1.73 20.53
CA ALA A 12 3.58 -2.71 21.60
C ALA A 12 2.15 -3.26 21.68
N ALA A 13 1.15 -2.38 21.57
CA ALA A 13 -0.26 -2.77 21.52
C ALA A 13 -0.59 -3.66 20.31
N ALA A 14 0.02 -3.38 19.14
CA ALA A 14 -0.17 -4.19 17.93
C ALA A 14 0.45 -5.59 18.04
N TYR A 15 1.48 -5.75 18.89
CA TYR A 15 2.12 -7.04 19.18
C TYR A 15 1.60 -7.71 20.47
N GLY A 16 0.49 -7.21 21.03
CA GLY A 16 -0.18 -7.81 22.18
C GLY A 16 0.48 -7.55 23.55
N ILE A 17 1.40 -6.59 23.64
CA ILE A 17 2.00 -6.17 24.92
C ILE A 17 1.05 -5.15 25.57
N ALA A 18 0.23 -5.61 26.52
CA ALA A 18 -0.60 -4.73 27.34
C ALA A 18 0.27 -3.97 28.36
N ASN A 19 -0.14 -2.76 28.74
CA ASN A 19 0.51 -1.95 29.79
C ASN A 19 1.98 -1.61 29.49
N TYR A 20 2.29 -1.28 28.23
CA TYR A 20 3.61 -0.82 27.82
C TYR A 20 3.93 0.55 28.44
N SER A 21 4.80 0.54 29.44
CA SER A 21 5.34 1.71 30.17
C SER A 21 6.75 2.09 29.72
N GLY A 22 7.32 1.37 28.74
CA GLY A 22 8.58 1.73 28.09
C GLY A 22 9.82 1.33 28.88
N THR A 23 9.69 0.41 29.84
CA THR A 23 10.82 -0.15 30.57
C THR A 23 11.80 -0.83 29.62
N GLN A 24 13.07 -0.96 30.04
CA GLN A 24 14.11 -1.59 29.23
C GLN A 24 13.71 -3.01 28.78
N ALA A 25 13.12 -3.79 29.69
CA ALA A 25 12.62 -5.13 29.40
C ALA A 25 11.49 -5.14 28.36
N GLN A 26 10.54 -4.19 28.44
CA GLN A 26 9.45 -4.09 27.48
C GLN A 26 9.91 -3.61 26.10
N ASN A 27 10.92 -2.74 26.05
CA ASN A 27 11.56 -2.31 24.80
C ASN A 27 12.25 -3.48 24.10
N LEU A 28 12.92 -4.34 24.88
CA LEU A 28 13.61 -5.51 24.36
C LEU A 28 12.62 -6.57 23.86
N ALA A 29 11.57 -6.87 24.63
CA ALA A 29 10.51 -7.80 24.24
C ALA A 29 9.73 -7.35 22.98
N LEU A 30 9.53 -6.04 22.83
CA LEU A 30 8.94 -5.47 21.62
C LEU A 30 9.84 -5.67 20.39
N LEU A 31 11.16 -5.47 20.54
CA LEU A 31 12.13 -5.66 19.46
C LEU A 31 12.20 -7.13 19.00
N GLU A 32 12.14 -8.08 19.93
CA GLU A 32 12.10 -9.50 19.61
C GLU A 32 10.83 -9.87 18.84
N LYS A 33 9.65 -9.42 19.27
CA LYS A 33 8.38 -9.68 18.58
C LYS A 33 8.31 -9.08 17.17
N ILE A 34 8.92 -7.92 16.95
CA ILE A 34 9.04 -7.31 15.62
C ILE A 34 9.94 -8.16 14.71
N LYS A 35 11.02 -8.73 15.23
CA LYS A 35 11.92 -9.62 14.48
C LYS A 35 11.25 -10.96 14.14
N THR A 36 10.38 -11.48 15.01
CA THR A 36 9.71 -12.78 14.81
C THR A 36 8.40 -12.70 14.02
N GLY A 37 7.90 -11.52 13.67
CA GLY A 37 7.00 -11.32 12.53
C GLY A 37 5.51 -11.67 12.69
N THR A 38 5.01 -12.05 13.87
CA THR A 38 3.58 -12.37 14.06
C THR A 38 2.87 -11.40 15.04
N PRO A 39 2.03 -10.47 14.56
CA PRO A 39 1.13 -9.71 15.41
C PRO A 39 -0.08 -10.57 15.83
N VAL A 40 -0.28 -10.73 17.14
CA VAL A 40 -1.37 -11.53 17.71
C VAL A 40 -2.63 -10.66 17.85
N THR A 41 -3.66 -10.95 17.07
CA THR A 41 -5.01 -10.45 17.28
C THR A 41 -5.65 -11.18 18.45
N LYS A 42 -5.97 -10.47 19.53
CA LYS A 42 -6.63 -10.97 20.74
C LYS A 42 -7.86 -11.82 20.42
N SER A 43 -7.85 -13.09 20.79
CA SER A 43 -9.02 -13.95 20.92
C SER A 43 -9.64 -13.75 22.31
N ASN A 44 -10.81 -13.11 22.38
CA ASN A 44 -11.62 -13.04 23.59
C ASN A 44 -12.61 -14.21 23.57
N THR A 45 -12.45 -15.15 24.51
CA THR A 45 -13.47 -16.14 24.88
C THR A 45 -14.27 -15.58 26.05
N SER A 46 -15.55 -15.28 25.85
CA SER A 46 -16.61 -15.29 26.86
C SER A 46 -17.97 -15.05 26.20
N ASN A 47 -18.87 -16.04 26.29
CA ASN A 47 -20.28 -15.96 25.89
C ASN A 47 -21.02 -14.88 26.69
N SER A 48 -21.90 -14.09 26.04
CA SER A 48 -23.27 -13.80 26.49
C SER A 48 -23.94 -12.74 25.60
N LYS A 49 -25.05 -13.13 24.97
CA LYS A 49 -26.34 -12.43 24.88
C LYS A 49 -26.37 -10.90 24.59
N LEU A 50 -26.96 -10.61 23.43
CA LEU A 50 -27.85 -9.48 23.12
C LEU A 50 -27.24 -8.08 22.89
N THR A 51 -27.46 -7.63 21.65
CA THR A 51 -27.62 -6.25 21.17
C THR A 51 -26.51 -5.25 21.48
N THR A 52 -25.77 -4.86 20.45
CA THR A 52 -25.65 -3.44 20.05
C THR A 52 -24.93 -3.34 18.72
N SER A 53 -25.68 -2.84 17.74
CA SER A 53 -25.22 -2.25 16.49
C SER A 53 -24.02 -1.34 16.73
N THR A 54 -22.82 -1.84 16.47
CA THR A 54 -21.60 -1.04 16.38
C THR A 54 -21.24 -0.88 14.92
N SER A 55 -21.64 0.28 14.42
CA SER A 55 -21.28 0.87 13.14
C SER A 55 -19.82 0.61 12.80
N LYS A 56 -19.63 -0.34 11.89
CA LYS A 56 -18.36 -0.61 11.23
C LYS A 56 -17.96 0.67 10.53
N SER A 57 -17.03 1.42 11.12
CA SER A 57 -16.39 2.59 10.53
C SER A 57 -15.84 2.19 9.16
N SER A 58 -16.62 2.48 8.14
CA SER A 58 -16.27 2.35 6.75
C SER A 58 -15.27 3.46 6.48
N SER A 59 -13.98 3.13 6.60
CA SER A 59 -12.96 3.86 5.85
C SER A 59 -13.29 3.65 4.37
N SER A 60 -14.16 4.52 3.84
CA SER A 60 -14.51 4.65 2.45
C SER A 60 -13.30 5.20 1.71
N SER A 61 -12.26 4.37 1.63
CA SER A 61 -11.33 4.46 0.52
C SER A 61 -12.19 4.35 -0.73
N SER A 62 -12.44 5.49 -1.37
CA SER A 62 -13.13 5.60 -2.65
C SER A 62 -12.30 4.86 -3.68
N SER A 63 -12.45 3.54 -3.71
CA SER A 63 -11.84 2.69 -4.70
C SER A 63 -12.53 3.03 -6.00
N LYS A 64 -11.80 3.66 -6.92
CA LYS A 64 -12.30 3.89 -8.28
C LYS A 64 -12.76 2.56 -8.85
N THR A 65 -13.93 2.53 -9.47
CA THR A 65 -14.48 1.32 -10.09
C THR A 65 -14.49 1.50 -11.60
N THR A 66 -14.34 0.39 -12.32
CA THR A 66 -14.53 0.35 -13.77
C THR A 66 -15.50 -0.78 -14.12
N THR A 67 -16.00 -0.78 -15.35
CA THR A 67 -16.92 -1.80 -15.84
C THR A 67 -16.16 -2.83 -16.67
N TYR A 68 -16.24 -4.09 -16.28
CA TYR A 68 -15.75 -5.24 -17.02
C TYR A 68 -16.91 -5.95 -17.72
N LYS A 69 -16.73 -6.36 -18.98
CA LYS A 69 -17.70 -7.20 -19.70
C LYS A 69 -17.23 -8.65 -19.61
N VAL A 70 -18.02 -9.49 -18.97
CA VAL A 70 -17.76 -10.92 -18.77
C VAL A 70 -17.65 -11.60 -20.14
N LYS A 71 -16.62 -12.42 -20.32
CA LYS A 71 -16.37 -13.20 -21.54
C LYS A 71 -16.71 -14.67 -21.33
N SER A 72 -16.81 -15.43 -22.42
CA SER A 72 -16.99 -16.88 -22.34
C SER A 72 -15.81 -17.50 -21.60
N GLY A 73 -16.10 -18.35 -20.61
CA GLY A 73 -15.11 -19.00 -19.76
C GLY A 73 -14.65 -18.20 -18.54
N ASP A 74 -15.05 -16.93 -18.38
CA ASP A 74 -14.67 -16.15 -17.19
C ASP A 74 -15.39 -16.63 -15.93
N THR A 75 -14.64 -16.84 -14.85
CA THR A 75 -15.20 -17.05 -13.51
C THR A 75 -15.06 -15.82 -12.62
N LEU A 76 -15.95 -15.68 -11.63
CA LEU A 76 -15.89 -14.60 -10.63
C LEU A 76 -14.57 -14.62 -9.84
N SER A 77 -14.02 -15.82 -9.59
CA SER A 77 -12.74 -16.04 -8.91
C SER A 77 -11.57 -15.51 -9.73
N GLU A 78 -11.49 -15.82 -11.02
CA GLU A 78 -10.43 -15.32 -11.89
C GLU A 78 -10.50 -13.81 -12.09
N ILE A 79 -11.71 -13.27 -12.23
CA ILE A 79 -11.92 -11.83 -12.30
C ILE A 79 -11.47 -11.16 -11.00
N ALA A 80 -11.80 -11.75 -9.84
CA ALA A 80 -11.36 -11.22 -8.55
C ALA A 80 -9.83 -11.15 -8.44
N VAL A 81 -9.14 -12.23 -8.83
CA VAL A 81 -7.68 -12.30 -8.85
C VAL A 81 -7.09 -11.25 -9.80
N LYS A 82 -7.61 -11.16 -11.02
CA LYS A 82 -7.18 -10.21 -12.05
C LYS A 82 -7.26 -8.75 -11.57
N TYR A 83 -8.34 -8.41 -10.87
CA TYR A 83 -8.56 -7.07 -10.32
C TYR A 83 -8.05 -6.89 -8.89
N LYS A 84 -7.31 -7.87 -8.36
CA LYS A 84 -6.72 -7.85 -7.00
C LYS A 84 -7.75 -7.52 -5.92
N THR A 85 -8.91 -8.15 -6.01
CA THR A 85 -10.05 -8.02 -5.10
C THR A 85 -10.53 -9.41 -4.67
N SER A 86 -11.55 -9.49 -3.81
CA SER A 86 -12.19 -10.74 -3.44
C SER A 86 -13.53 -10.95 -4.15
N VAL A 87 -13.95 -12.21 -4.28
CA VAL A 87 -15.27 -12.60 -4.81
C VAL A 87 -16.38 -11.94 -3.99
N SER A 88 -16.30 -12.00 -2.65
CA SER A 88 -17.26 -11.33 -1.76
C SER A 88 -17.36 -9.83 -2.03
N LYS A 89 -16.22 -9.16 -2.29
CA LYS A 89 -16.21 -7.74 -2.64
C LYS A 89 -16.88 -7.50 -4.00
N LEU A 90 -16.63 -8.34 -5.00
CA LEU A 90 -17.30 -8.23 -6.31
C LEU A 90 -18.80 -8.48 -6.23
N VAL A 91 -19.23 -9.47 -5.46
CA VAL A 91 -20.64 -9.79 -5.21
C VAL A 91 -21.34 -8.62 -4.55
N SER A 92 -20.77 -8.07 -3.48
CA SER A 92 -21.34 -6.90 -2.80
C SER A 92 -21.36 -5.66 -3.69
N LEU A 93 -20.31 -5.43 -4.49
CA LEU A 93 -20.19 -4.29 -5.40
C LEU A 93 -21.22 -4.33 -6.53
N ASN A 94 -21.59 -5.53 -6.98
CA ASN A 94 -22.51 -5.75 -8.09
C ASN A 94 -23.89 -6.23 -7.67
N LYS A 95 -24.14 -6.37 -6.36
CA LYS A 95 -25.38 -6.91 -5.78
C LYS A 95 -25.78 -8.25 -6.42
N LEU A 96 -24.80 -9.13 -6.66
CA LEU A 96 -25.05 -10.42 -7.30
C LEU A 96 -25.80 -11.35 -6.34
N LYS A 97 -26.92 -11.91 -6.80
CA LYS A 97 -27.70 -12.89 -6.03
C LYS A 97 -27.02 -14.25 -5.94
N ASN A 98 -26.29 -14.64 -6.98
CA ASN A 98 -25.57 -15.90 -7.03
C ASN A 98 -24.15 -15.70 -7.58
N PRO A 99 -23.09 -15.94 -6.80
CA PRO A 99 -21.70 -15.80 -7.24
C PRO A 99 -21.26 -16.87 -8.26
N ASN A 100 -22.00 -17.96 -8.40
CA ASN A 100 -21.67 -19.03 -9.34
C ASN A 100 -22.37 -18.88 -10.70
N LYS A 101 -23.23 -17.86 -10.86
CA LYS A 101 -23.96 -17.61 -12.11
C LYS A 101 -23.49 -16.28 -12.71
N LEU A 102 -22.53 -16.38 -13.61
CA LEU A 102 -22.01 -15.25 -14.39
C LEU A 102 -22.44 -15.42 -15.85
N TYR A 103 -23.09 -14.42 -16.42
CA TYR A 103 -23.55 -14.48 -17.81
C TYR A 103 -22.55 -13.85 -18.75
N ILE A 104 -22.33 -14.48 -19.91
CA ILE A 104 -21.48 -13.94 -20.96
C ILE A 104 -22.07 -12.60 -21.41
N GLY A 105 -21.22 -11.58 -21.52
CA GLY A 105 -21.62 -10.22 -21.87
C GLY A 105 -22.15 -9.37 -20.72
N GLN A 106 -22.30 -9.95 -19.52
CA GLN A 106 -22.72 -9.22 -18.32
C GLN A 106 -21.70 -8.13 -17.97
N LYS A 107 -22.21 -6.93 -17.65
CA LYS A 107 -21.39 -5.82 -17.16
C LYS A 107 -21.19 -5.96 -15.65
N LEU A 108 -19.94 -6.07 -15.22
CA LEU A 108 -19.53 -6.21 -13.83
C LEU A 108 -18.68 -5.01 -13.41
N LYS A 109 -19.11 -4.28 -12.38
CA LYS A 109 -18.30 -3.27 -11.69
C LYS A 109 -17.16 -3.96 -10.96
N VAL A 110 -15.93 -3.60 -11.26
CA VAL A 110 -14.73 -4.13 -10.61
C VAL A 110 -13.92 -2.97 -10.02
N PRO A 111 -13.29 -3.15 -8.86
CA PRO A 111 -12.41 -2.14 -8.31
C PRO A 111 -11.17 -2.01 -9.18
N VAL A 112 -10.84 -0.78 -9.52
CA VAL A 112 -9.54 -0.44 -10.10
C VAL A 112 -8.69 0.02 -8.93
N LYS A 113 -7.77 -0.84 -8.51
CA LYS A 113 -6.60 -0.32 -7.80
C LYS A 113 -5.97 0.66 -8.78
N ALA A 114 -5.86 1.93 -8.40
CA ALA A 114 -5.13 2.92 -9.17
C ALA A 114 -3.73 2.36 -9.36
N SER A 115 -3.54 1.66 -10.48
CA SER A 115 -2.24 1.30 -10.96
C SER A 115 -1.67 2.66 -11.24
N ILE A 116 -0.69 3.06 -10.44
CA ILE A 116 0.18 4.16 -10.82
C ILE A 116 0.80 3.64 -12.10
N ALA A 117 0.13 3.90 -13.24
CA ALA A 117 0.70 3.68 -14.54
C ALA A 117 2.01 4.42 -14.42
N LYS A 118 3.13 3.67 -14.40
CA LYS A 118 4.45 4.26 -14.40
C LYS A 118 4.43 5.16 -15.63
N LYS A 119 4.22 6.45 -15.41
CA LYS A 119 4.22 7.45 -16.48
C LYS A 119 5.48 7.15 -17.25
N ALA A 120 5.33 6.78 -18.53
CA ALA A 120 6.47 6.39 -19.35
C ALA A 120 7.50 7.50 -19.23
N VAL A 121 8.61 7.21 -18.53
CA VAL A 121 9.65 8.20 -18.29
C VAL A 121 10.48 8.17 -19.56
N SER A 122 10.29 9.16 -20.43
CA SER A 122 11.21 9.39 -21.53
C SER A 122 12.60 9.65 -20.95
N LYS A 123 13.60 8.90 -21.42
CA LYS A 123 14.99 9.14 -21.06
C LYS A 123 15.48 10.35 -21.84
N THR A 124 15.96 11.37 -21.13
CA THR A 124 16.67 12.51 -21.72
C THR A 124 18.15 12.36 -21.37
N TYR A 125 19.01 12.40 -22.39
CA TYR A 125 20.45 12.42 -22.20
C TYR A 125 20.96 13.87 -22.14
N TYR A 126 21.94 14.13 -21.29
CA TYR A 126 22.59 15.43 -21.14
C TYR A 126 24.09 15.25 -21.00
N THR A 127 24.85 15.84 -21.92
CA THR A 127 26.31 15.96 -21.84
C THR A 127 26.67 17.09 -20.88
N VAL A 128 27.51 16.77 -19.89
CA VAL A 128 27.94 17.71 -18.85
C VAL A 128 28.92 18.70 -19.46
N LYS A 129 28.68 20.00 -19.26
CA LYS A 129 29.55 21.08 -19.75
C LYS A 129 30.45 21.60 -18.63
N LYS A 130 31.54 22.27 -19.02
CA LYS A 130 32.45 22.93 -18.06
C LYS A 130 31.66 23.92 -17.19
N GLY A 131 31.74 23.76 -15.87
CA GLY A 131 31.04 24.60 -14.89
C GLY A 131 29.64 24.12 -14.47
N ASP A 132 29.18 22.98 -15.01
CA ASP A 132 27.94 22.35 -14.59
C ASP A 132 28.05 21.68 -13.22
N SER A 133 26.91 21.60 -12.54
CA SER A 133 26.72 20.80 -11.35
C SER A 133 25.40 20.04 -11.46
N VAL A 134 25.28 18.90 -10.76
CA VAL A 134 24.03 18.12 -10.73
C VAL A 134 22.86 18.96 -10.19
N SER A 135 23.12 19.90 -9.28
CA SER A 135 22.11 20.85 -8.79
C SER A 135 21.60 21.80 -9.88
N LYS A 136 22.49 22.40 -10.69
CA LYS A 136 22.10 23.28 -11.81
C LYS A 136 21.31 22.52 -12.87
N ILE A 137 21.75 21.30 -13.19
CA ILE A 137 21.07 20.40 -14.15
C ILE A 137 19.67 20.02 -13.61
N ALA A 138 19.55 19.68 -12.33
CA ALA A 138 18.27 19.35 -11.72
C ALA A 138 17.24 20.48 -11.84
N VAL A 139 17.67 21.72 -11.55
CA VAL A 139 16.82 22.91 -11.70
C VAL A 139 16.38 23.10 -13.15
N LYS A 140 17.33 23.03 -14.11
CA LYS A 140 17.05 23.18 -15.54
C LYS A 140 16.01 22.18 -16.05
N TYR A 141 16.10 20.92 -15.63
CA TYR A 141 15.20 19.85 -16.04
C TYR A 141 13.98 19.66 -15.12
N LYS A 142 13.73 20.61 -14.20
CA LYS A 142 12.61 20.58 -13.25
C LYS A 142 12.52 19.24 -12.51
N THR A 143 13.67 18.73 -12.08
CA THR A 143 13.82 17.46 -11.36
C THR A 143 14.67 17.66 -10.10
N THR A 144 14.98 16.59 -9.37
CA THR A 144 15.77 16.67 -8.13
C THR A 144 17.14 16.02 -8.29
N VAL A 145 18.11 16.50 -7.51
CA VAL A 145 19.45 15.88 -7.42
C VAL A 145 19.33 14.40 -7.04
N SER A 146 18.44 14.07 -6.11
CA SER A 146 18.16 12.68 -5.71
C SER A 146 17.62 11.84 -6.87
N LYS A 147 16.74 12.42 -7.70
CA LYS A 147 16.22 11.74 -8.89
C LYS A 147 17.32 11.51 -9.94
N ILE A 148 18.16 12.51 -10.21
CA ILE A 148 19.30 12.36 -11.14
C ILE A 148 20.30 11.32 -10.60
N LYS A 149 20.63 11.38 -9.31
CA LYS A 149 21.54 10.45 -8.64
C LYS A 149 21.05 9.00 -8.75
N SER A 150 19.79 8.75 -8.43
CA SER A 150 19.19 7.42 -8.47
C SER A 150 19.06 6.86 -9.90
N LEU A 151 18.74 7.71 -10.89
CA LEU A 151 18.64 7.30 -12.29
C LEU A 151 20.01 6.92 -12.88
N ASN A 152 21.06 7.65 -12.53
CA ASN A 152 22.40 7.49 -13.10
C ASN A 152 23.37 6.76 -12.18
N LYS A 153 22.87 6.19 -11.06
CA LYS A 153 23.66 5.46 -10.06
C LYS A 153 24.90 6.23 -9.58
N LEU A 154 24.81 7.56 -9.47
CA LEU A 154 25.93 8.41 -9.07
C LEU A 154 26.23 8.19 -7.57
N LYS A 155 27.47 7.84 -7.23
CA LYS A 155 27.90 7.70 -5.83
C LYS A 155 27.96 9.07 -5.13
N ASN A 156 28.54 10.06 -5.81
CA ASN A 156 28.65 11.43 -5.35
C ASN A 156 28.07 12.41 -6.39
N PRO A 157 26.99 13.14 -6.09
CA PRO A 157 26.40 14.11 -7.02
C PRO A 157 27.26 15.37 -7.23
N ASN A 158 28.29 15.59 -6.42
CA ASN A 158 29.22 16.71 -6.57
C ASN A 158 30.41 16.38 -7.49
N ARG A 159 30.50 15.15 -7.99
CA ARG A 159 31.55 14.70 -8.92
C ARG A 159 30.90 14.23 -10.21
N ILE A 160 30.84 15.14 -11.18
CA ILE A 160 30.44 14.85 -12.56
C ILE A 160 31.59 15.28 -13.49
N TYR A 161 31.83 14.50 -14.52
CA TYR A 161 32.88 14.77 -15.51
C TYR A 161 32.24 15.36 -16.75
N VAL A 162 32.95 16.29 -17.38
CA VAL A 162 32.54 16.86 -18.68
C VAL A 162 32.66 15.80 -19.77
N GLY A 163 31.69 15.75 -20.70
CA GLY A 163 31.60 14.72 -21.75
C GLY A 163 30.17 14.37 -22.12
#